data_AF-R6IPS3-F1
#
_entry.id   AF-R6IPS3-F1
#
_cell.length_a   1.000
_cell.length_b   1.000
_cell.length_c   1.000
_cell.angle_alpha   90.00
_cell.angle_beta   90.00
_cell.angle_gamma   90.00
#
_symmetry.space_group_name_H-M   'P 1'
#
loop_
_entity.id
_entity.type
_entity.pdbx_description
1 polymer ?
#
loop_
_entity_poly.entity_id
_entity_poly.type
_entity_poly.pdbx_seq_one_letter_code
_entity_poly.pdbx_strand_id
1 'polypeptide(L)'
;MTIQEIIESIIHSLIYNNDSIPTTQDDLQTIKEALEKQIPYKPYNFSLETGGYVLVCGNCNGIMDLLQGELNYCPNCGQAIDWNDFEGETK
;
A
#
# COMPACT_ATOMS: atom_id res chain seq x y z
N MET A 1 -12.93 -7.61 -13.88
CA MET A 1 -12.28 -6.31 -13.70
C MET A 1 -11.50 -6.36 -12.39
N THR A 2 -10.21 -6.64 -12.48
CA THR A 2 -9.26 -6.65 -11.36
C THR A 2 -8.86 -5.22 -11.02
N ILE A 3 -8.32 -5.00 -9.82
CA ILE A 3 -7.75 -3.69 -9.43
C ILE A 3 -6.67 -3.27 -10.44
N GLN A 4 -5.88 -4.22 -10.92
CA GLN A 4 -4.83 -3.98 -11.91
C GLN A 4 -5.40 -3.51 -13.25
N GLU A 5 -6.46 -4.14 -13.76
CA GLU A 5 -7.14 -3.71 -14.99
C GLU A 5 -7.73 -2.28 -14.86
N ILE A 6 -8.21 -1.90 -13.67
CA ILE A 6 -8.71 -0.54 -13.41
C ILE A 6 -7.56 0.47 -13.40
N ILE A 7 -6.44 0.15 -12.73
CA ILE A 7 -5.25 1.00 -12.70
C ILE A 7 -4.73 1.25 -14.12
N GLU A 8 -4.66 0.22 -14.96
CA GLU A 8 -4.21 0.35 -16.36
C GLU A 8 -5.14 1.27 -17.17
N SER A 9 -6.46 1.17 -16.99
CA SER A 9 -7.43 2.06 -17.64
C SER A 9 -7.29 3.52 -17.19
N ILE A 10 -6.98 3.76 -15.92
CA ILE A 10 -6.74 5.11 -15.38
C ILE A 10 -5.43 5.67 -15.94
N ILE A 11 -4.36 4.88 -15.95
CA ILE A 11 -3.07 5.28 -16.54
C ILE A 11 -3.26 5.67 -18.01
N HIS A 12 -4.01 4.90 -18.77
CA HIS A 12 -4.34 5.26 -20.16
C HIS A 12 -5.05 6.61 -20.25
N SER A 13 -6.04 6.87 -19.37
CA SER A 13 -6.78 8.15 -19.35
C SER A 13 -5.91 9.34 -18.91
N LEU A 14 -4.95 9.12 -18.01
CA LEU A 14 -3.97 10.12 -17.57
C LEU A 14 -2.99 10.51 -18.69
N ILE A 15 -2.64 9.56 -19.58
CA ILE A 15 -1.69 9.79 -20.69
C ILE A 15 -2.40 10.47 -21.87
N TYR A 16 -3.63 10.03 -22.16
CA TYR A 16 -4.41 10.51 -23.29
C TYR A 16 -5.61 11.30 -22.75
N ASN A 17 -5.44 12.62 -22.59
CA ASN A 17 -6.48 13.57 -22.14
C ASN A 17 -7.87 13.19 -22.68
N ASN A 18 -8.63 12.46 -21.88
CA ASN A 18 -9.94 11.97 -22.28
C ASN A 18 -10.98 12.91 -21.68
N ASP A 19 -11.32 13.96 -22.43
CA ASP A 19 -12.31 15.00 -22.08
C ASP A 19 -13.73 14.44 -21.78
N SER A 20 -13.92 13.13 -21.86
CA SER A 20 -15.22 12.44 -21.68
C SER A 20 -15.59 12.18 -20.22
N ILE A 21 -14.67 12.32 -19.26
CA ILE A 21 -14.97 12.16 -17.83
C ILE A 21 -14.71 13.51 -17.13
N PRO A 22 -15.65 14.06 -16.34
CA PRO A 22 -15.42 15.28 -15.56
C PRO A 22 -14.52 14.95 -14.35
N THR A 23 -13.29 14.51 -14.62
CA THR A 23 -12.24 14.25 -13.63
C THR A 23 -11.08 15.15 -13.97
N THR A 24 -10.52 15.80 -12.97
CA THR A 24 -9.23 16.46 -13.15
C THR A 24 -8.12 15.40 -13.23
N GLN A 25 -6.96 15.80 -13.77
CA GLN A 25 -5.76 14.96 -13.72
C GLN A 25 -5.41 14.58 -12.27
N ASP A 26 -5.63 15.51 -11.33
CA ASP A 26 -5.38 15.31 -9.90
C ASP A 26 -6.34 14.27 -9.29
N ASP A 27 -7.60 14.25 -9.71
CA ASP A 27 -8.57 13.24 -9.29
C ASP A 27 -8.13 11.85 -9.76
N LEU A 28 -7.74 11.72 -11.04
CA LEU A 28 -7.29 10.44 -11.60
C LEU A 28 -6.00 9.95 -10.93
N GLN A 29 -5.07 10.85 -10.61
CA GLN A 29 -3.86 10.53 -9.87
C GLN A 29 -4.19 10.05 -8.44
N THR A 30 -5.11 10.73 -7.76
CA THR A 30 -5.57 10.35 -6.42
C THR A 30 -6.24 8.96 -6.44
N ILE A 31 -7.08 8.69 -7.43
CA ILE A 31 -7.74 7.38 -7.59
C ILE A 31 -6.69 6.29 -7.85
N LYS A 32 -5.72 6.55 -8.72
CA LYS A 32 -4.61 5.62 -9.00
C LYS A 32 -3.86 5.28 -7.71
N GLU A 33 -3.45 6.27 -6.93
CA GLU A 33 -2.71 6.04 -5.68
C GLU A 33 -3.53 5.28 -4.63
N ALA A 34 -4.83 5.59 -4.51
CA ALA A 34 -5.72 4.87 -3.60
C ALA A 34 -5.87 3.39 -4.00
N LEU A 35 -5.97 3.10 -5.30
CA LEU A 35 -6.06 1.75 -5.83
C LEU A 35 -4.74 0.97 -5.69
N GLU A 36 -3.59 1.62 -5.93
CA GLU A 36 -2.28 1.02 -5.71
C GLU A 36 -2.11 0.59 -4.25
N LYS A 37 -2.57 1.41 -3.29
CA LYS A 37 -2.55 1.07 -1.86
C LYS A 37 -3.44 -0.11 -1.47
N GLN A 38 -4.40 -0.52 -2.32
CA GLN A 38 -5.21 -1.72 -2.06
C GLN A 38 -4.48 -3.02 -2.42
N ILE A 39 -3.39 -2.96 -3.20
CA ILE A 39 -2.56 -4.12 -3.51
C ILE A 39 -1.67 -4.39 -2.29
N PRO A 40 -1.83 -5.52 -1.57
CA PRO A 40 -1.09 -5.77 -0.34
C PRO A 40 0.42 -5.74 -0.54
N TYR A 41 1.13 -5.09 0.37
CA TYR A 41 2.59 -5.02 0.36
C TYR A 41 3.14 -5.71 1.60
N LYS A 42 4.17 -6.51 1.40
CA LYS A 42 4.85 -7.20 2.49
C LYS A 42 5.64 -6.18 3.33
N PRO A 43 5.47 -6.19 4.66
CA PRO A 43 6.27 -5.37 5.54
C PRO A 43 7.64 -6.02 5.80
N TYR A 44 8.58 -5.27 6.38
CA TYR A 44 9.92 -5.79 6.67
C TYR A 44 10.39 -5.42 8.08
N ASN A 45 11.25 -6.28 8.64
CA ASN A 45 11.88 -6.04 9.93
C ASN A 45 13.11 -5.15 9.76
N PHE A 46 13.19 -4.08 10.54
CA PHE A 46 14.35 -3.22 10.62
C PHE A 46 15.07 -3.42 11.96
N SER A 47 16.36 -3.77 11.91
CA SER A 47 17.17 -4.00 13.10
C SER A 47 17.57 -2.68 13.75
N LEU A 48 17.30 -2.54 15.04
CA LEU A 48 17.79 -1.45 15.86
C LEU A 48 19.20 -1.76 16.36
N GLU A 49 20.04 -0.72 16.50
CA GLU A 49 21.40 -0.84 17.06
C GLU A 49 21.41 -1.39 18.49
N THR A 50 20.30 -1.21 19.23
CA THR A 50 20.11 -1.66 20.61
C THR A 50 19.73 -3.13 20.75
N GLY A 51 19.65 -3.90 19.65
CA GLY A 51 19.42 -5.34 19.68
C GLY A 51 17.95 -5.78 19.63
N GLY A 52 17.10 -5.02 18.94
CA GLY A 52 15.69 -5.38 18.67
C GLY A 52 15.32 -5.19 17.21
N TYR A 53 14.11 -5.57 16.81
CA TYR A 53 13.56 -5.28 15.50
C TYR A 53 12.27 -4.46 15.62
N VAL A 54 12.06 -3.57 14.67
CA VAL A 54 10.78 -2.88 14.46
C VAL A 54 10.22 -3.26 13.12
N LEU A 55 8.90 -3.35 13.05
CA LEU A 55 8.22 -3.69 11.82
C LEU A 55 7.92 -2.41 11.04
N VAL A 56 8.27 -2.41 9.75
CA VAL A 56 8.25 -1.21 8.90
C VAL A 56 7.39 -1.48 7.67
N CYS A 57 6.56 -0.48 7.31
CA CYS A 57 5.76 -0.53 6.10
C CYS A 57 6.66 -0.54 4.85
N GLY A 58 6.49 -1.55 4.00
CA GLY A 58 7.26 -1.69 2.76
C GLY A 58 7.02 -0.59 1.71
N ASN A 59 5.95 0.21 1.85
CA ASN A 59 5.65 1.31 0.93
C ASN A 59 6.17 2.66 1.43
N CYS A 60 5.82 3.06 2.66
CA CYS A 60 6.14 4.41 3.16
C CYS A 60 7.31 4.47 4.16
N ASN A 61 7.93 3.33 4.48
CA ASN A 61 8.99 3.19 5.50
C ASN A 61 8.58 3.69 6.90
N GLY A 62 7.28 3.82 7.15
CA GLY A 62 6.75 4.20 8.45
C GLY A 62 6.83 3.00 9.41
N ILE A 63 7.31 3.24 10.62
CA ILE A 63 7.28 2.25 11.70
C ILE A 63 5.83 1.92 12.00
N MET A 64 5.51 0.63 12.08
CA MET A 64 4.19 0.13 12.41
C MET A 64 4.23 -0.43 13.84
N ASP A 65 3.43 0.19 14.71
CA ASP A 65 3.27 -0.27 16.07
C ASP A 65 2.22 -1.40 16.11
N LEU A 66 2.68 -2.62 16.38
CA LEU A 66 1.85 -3.83 16.45
C LEU A 66 1.37 -4.16 17.87
N LEU A 67 1.51 -3.24 18.83
CA LEU A 67 1.03 -3.44 20.21
C LEU A 67 -0.47 -3.76 20.27
N GLN A 68 -1.25 -3.44 19.22
CA GLN A 68 -2.68 -3.72 19.12
C GLN A 68 -3.03 -4.92 18.22
N GLY A 69 -2.04 -5.66 17.71
CA GLY A 69 -2.21 -6.81 16.81
C GLY A 69 -1.86 -6.52 15.35
N GLU A 70 -2.13 -7.49 14.48
CA GLU A 70 -1.89 -7.38 13.04
C GLU A 70 -2.79 -6.30 12.41
N LEU A 71 -2.15 -5.40 11.66
CA LEU A 71 -2.84 -4.29 11.01
C LEU A 71 -3.12 -4.66 9.56
N ASN A 72 -4.39 -4.63 9.14
CA ASN A 72 -4.75 -4.83 7.73
C ASN A 72 -4.20 -3.71 6.82
N TYR A 73 -3.97 -2.53 7.38
CA TYR A 73 -3.48 -1.35 6.67
C TYR A 73 -2.43 -0.61 7.48
N CYS A 74 -1.42 -0.05 6.79
CA CYS A 74 -0.42 0.82 7.41
C CYS A 74 -1.09 2.09 7.98
N PRO A 75 -0.91 2.40 9.27
CA PRO A 75 -1.51 3.58 9.88
C PRO A 75 -0.90 4.90 9.36
N ASN A 76 0.30 4.84 8.79
CA ASN A 76 0.99 6.02 8.29
C ASN A 76 0.55 6.42 6.88
N CYS A 77 0.20 5.46 6.01
CA CYS A 77 -0.04 5.73 4.59
C CYS A 77 -1.27 5.05 3.99
N GLY A 78 -1.93 4.14 4.71
CA GLY A 78 -3.10 3.39 4.26
C GLY A 78 -2.81 2.19 3.34
N GLN A 79 -1.53 1.82 3.17
CA GLN A 79 -1.13 0.66 2.39
C GLN A 79 -1.69 -0.64 2.99
N ALA A 80 -2.41 -1.44 2.21
CA ALA A 80 -2.81 -2.80 2.60
C ALA A 80 -1.56 -3.65 2.88
N ILE A 81 -1.58 -4.43 3.96
CA ILE A 81 -0.43 -5.21 4.42
C ILE A 81 -0.62 -6.69 4.10
N ASP A 82 0.45 -7.31 3.61
CA ASP A 82 0.53 -8.75 3.42
C ASP A 82 1.32 -9.41 4.57
N TRP A 83 0.62 -10.19 5.40
CA TRP A 83 1.19 -10.91 6.53
C TRP A 83 1.51 -12.38 6.24
N ASN A 84 1.25 -12.89 5.02
CA ASN A 84 1.28 -14.33 4.73
C ASN A 84 2.62 -15.01 5.06
N ASP A 85 3.73 -14.28 5.01
CA ASP A 85 5.06 -14.82 5.32
C ASP A 85 5.40 -14.82 6.83
N PHE A 86 4.56 -14.22 7.66
CA PHE A 86 4.69 -14.23 9.13
C PHE A 86 3.86 -15.34 9.80
N GLU A 87 2.96 -16.01 9.06
CA GLU A 87 2.11 -17.11 9.56
C GLU A 87 2.89 -18.42 9.88
N GLY A 88 4.23 -18.40 9.83
CA GLY A 88 5.09 -19.58 10.03
C GLY A 88 5.97 -19.59 11.30
N GLU A 89 6.06 -18.49 12.06
CA GLU A 89 7.01 -18.38 13.20
C GLU A 89 6.35 -18.38 14.59
N THR A 90 5.15 -18.94 14.73
CA THR A 90 4.57 -19.26 16.04
C THR A 90 4.23 -20.75 16.18
N LYS A 91 5.21 -21.50 16.69
CA LYS A 91 5.00 -22.62 17.62
C LYS A 91 6.05 -22.58 18.73
#